data_AF-A0A1Z5TEF2-F1
#
_entry.id   AF-A0A1Z5TEF2-F1
#
_cell.length_a   1.000
_cell.length_b   1.000
_cell.length_c   1.000
_cell.angle_alpha   90.00
_cell.angle_beta   90.00
_cell.angle_gamma   90.00
#
_symmetry.space_group_name_H-M   'P 1'
#
loop_
_entity.id
_entity.type
_entity.pdbx_description
1 polymer ?
#
loop_
_entity_poly.entity_id
_entity_poly.type
_entity_poly.pdbx_seq_one_letter_code
_entity_poly.pdbx_strand_id
1 'polypeptide(L)'
;MPTAHNASLRRWLLSLPPVEYALQQVREIFIGALRCGPVPRHIAFVMDGNRRYAREHKLETVEGHHLGFEALAKILEVCYKSGVEVVTIYAFSIENFKRSKYEVDGLMDLAKTKLTQMSQHGDLLDRYGASVRILGDLSLVREDVMAEVNRSVEMTAHNDQKVLNICFPYTSREEITRSIRDTVKEYSVPADRSGRSRPFSESRIQRSIRTSRRLSNITEEDRGSKEDLQSLKTLSNGQDSQQQDAESTEISEQELDAESTAQPSSSQTSYSPSPESKPSNTSTKSKPSKARSQHLPDPETLTAEHLTKNTYTSNAPPLDLLVRTSGVYRLSDFMLWQCHEETEMRFLDCLWPDFDLWSFLPVLVEWQWRQRHERHEEGTSKLVKGI
;
A
#
# COMPACT_ATOMS: atom_id res chain seq x y z
N MET A 1 -34.93 -15.61 27.84
CA MET A 1 -34.08 -14.95 28.85
C MET A 1 -33.42 -16.03 29.71
N PRO A 2 -32.15 -16.40 29.51
CA PRO A 2 -31.47 -17.30 30.44
C PRO A 2 -31.26 -16.56 31.76
N THR A 3 -31.80 -17.09 32.85
CA THR A 3 -31.62 -16.55 34.20
C THR A 3 -30.13 -16.59 34.59
N ALA A 4 -29.62 -15.58 35.30
CA ALA A 4 -28.21 -15.44 35.67
C ALA A 4 -27.59 -16.70 36.34
N HIS A 5 -28.43 -17.49 37.01
CA HIS A 5 -28.07 -18.77 37.61
C HIS A 5 -27.63 -19.82 36.57
N ASN A 6 -28.32 -19.90 35.43
CA ASN A 6 -27.96 -20.81 34.33
C ASN A 6 -26.65 -20.41 33.65
N ALA A 7 -26.34 -19.10 33.58
CA ALA A 7 -25.08 -18.62 33.04
C ALA A 7 -23.90 -18.96 33.96
N SER A 8 -24.08 -18.84 35.28
CA SER A 8 -23.07 -19.21 36.28
C SER A 8 -22.80 -20.72 36.30
N LEU A 9 -23.86 -21.53 36.23
CA LEU A 9 -23.74 -22.99 36.23
C LEU A 9 -23.13 -23.52 34.92
N ARG A 10 -23.45 -22.89 33.78
CA ARG A 10 -22.78 -23.15 32.49
C ARG A 10 -21.31 -22.79 32.53
N ARG A 11 -20.94 -21.61 33.05
CA ARG A 11 -19.52 -21.22 33.19
C ARG A 11 -18.77 -22.21 34.09
N TRP A 12 -19.38 -22.61 35.20
CA TRP A 12 -18.79 -23.60 36.09
C TRP A 12 -18.59 -24.96 35.39
N LEU A 13 -19.58 -25.45 34.66
CA LEU A 13 -19.46 -26.68 33.86
C LEU A 13 -18.40 -26.57 32.76
N LEU A 14 -18.33 -25.42 32.07
CA LEU A 14 -17.34 -25.16 31.02
C LEU A 14 -15.92 -25.00 31.60
N SER A 15 -15.79 -24.61 32.86
CA SER A 15 -14.51 -24.51 33.57
C SER A 15 -14.01 -25.83 34.17
N LEU A 16 -14.75 -26.93 34.00
CA LEU A 16 -14.27 -28.23 34.44
C LEU A 16 -13.09 -28.66 33.55
N PRO A 17 -11.95 -29.10 34.11
CA PRO A 17 -10.74 -29.40 33.33
C PRO A 17 -10.95 -30.37 32.16
N PRO A 18 -11.78 -31.44 32.27
CA PRO A 18 -12.04 -32.31 31.13
C PRO A 18 -12.84 -31.63 30.00
N VAL A 19 -13.77 -30.74 30.35
CA VAL A 19 -14.59 -30.00 29.38
C VAL A 19 -13.75 -28.95 28.68
N GLU A 20 -12.94 -28.19 29.44
CA GLU A 20 -11.99 -27.24 28.90
C GLU A 20 -11.00 -27.92 27.94
N TYR A 21 -10.44 -29.06 28.34
CA TYR A 21 -9.58 -29.87 27.47
C TYR A 21 -10.30 -30.29 26.19
N ALA A 22 -11.54 -30.79 26.30
CA ALA A 22 -12.32 -31.20 25.12
C ALA A 22 -12.60 -30.01 24.18
N LEU A 23 -12.95 -28.85 24.72
CA LEU A 23 -13.14 -27.61 23.93
C LEU A 23 -11.85 -27.18 23.24
N GLN A 24 -10.71 -27.32 23.92
CA GLN A 24 -9.40 -27.06 23.33
C GLN A 24 -9.10 -28.03 22.19
N GLN A 25 -9.41 -29.33 22.33
CA GLN A 25 -9.25 -30.30 21.24
C GLN A 25 -10.12 -29.96 20.03
N VAL A 26 -11.39 -29.61 20.27
CA VAL A 26 -12.31 -29.16 19.21
C VAL A 26 -11.74 -27.94 18.49
N ARG A 27 -11.24 -26.97 19.25
CA ARG A 27 -10.56 -25.78 18.71
C ARG A 27 -9.38 -26.15 17.81
N GLU A 28 -8.48 -27.02 18.27
CA GLU A 28 -7.32 -27.46 17.48
C GLU A 28 -7.75 -28.22 16.21
N ILE A 29 -8.82 -29.01 16.27
CA ILE A 29 -9.37 -29.70 15.09
C ILE A 29 -9.87 -28.69 14.05
N PHE A 30 -10.61 -27.66 14.46
CA PHE A 30 -11.09 -26.63 13.53
C PHE A 30 -9.94 -25.83 12.91
N ILE A 31 -8.95 -25.45 13.70
CA ILE A 31 -7.75 -24.75 13.20
C ILE A 31 -6.97 -25.66 12.24
N GLY A 32 -6.83 -26.96 12.57
CA GLY A 32 -6.23 -27.94 11.69
C GLY A 32 -7.00 -28.13 10.38
N ALA A 33 -8.33 -28.13 10.43
CA ALA A 33 -9.19 -28.26 9.26
C ALA A 33 -9.05 -27.06 8.30
N LEU A 34 -8.87 -25.84 8.82
CA LEU A 34 -8.58 -24.66 8.00
C LEU A 34 -7.32 -24.86 7.15
N ARG A 35 -6.29 -25.54 7.67
CA ARG A 35 -5.04 -25.79 6.92
C ARG A 35 -5.22 -26.71 5.71
N CYS A 36 -6.31 -27.47 5.63
CA CYS A 36 -6.59 -28.35 4.49
C CYS A 36 -7.04 -27.57 3.24
N GLY A 37 -7.46 -26.31 3.41
CA GLY A 37 -7.83 -25.40 2.33
C GLY A 37 -6.73 -24.40 1.96
N PRO A 38 -6.98 -23.50 1.00
CA PRO A 38 -6.11 -22.33 0.81
C PRO A 38 -6.12 -21.48 2.09
N VAL A 39 -5.04 -20.83 2.47
CA VAL A 39 -5.02 -19.96 3.66
C VAL A 39 -4.48 -18.60 3.23
N PRO A 40 -5.07 -17.48 3.69
CA PRO A 40 -4.52 -16.16 3.38
C PRO A 40 -3.11 -16.08 3.96
N ARG A 41 -2.15 -15.67 3.14
CA ARG A 41 -0.75 -15.49 3.52
C ARG A 41 -0.57 -14.22 4.34
N HIS A 42 -1.35 -13.18 4.04
CA HIS A 42 -1.31 -11.90 4.75
C HIS A 42 -2.70 -11.45 5.18
N ILE A 43 -2.90 -11.26 6.49
CA ILE A 43 -4.13 -10.71 7.05
C ILE A 43 -3.84 -9.40 7.79
N ALA A 44 -4.66 -8.38 7.55
CA ALA A 44 -4.62 -7.13 8.29
C ALA A 44 -5.85 -6.95 9.20
N PHE A 45 -5.64 -6.43 10.42
CA PHE A 45 -6.70 -6.20 11.40
C PHE A 45 -6.79 -4.74 11.82
N VAL A 46 -7.98 -4.17 11.68
CA VAL A 46 -8.39 -2.92 12.33
C VAL A 46 -9.14 -3.26 13.62
N MET A 47 -8.41 -3.23 14.73
CA MET A 47 -8.85 -3.65 16.07
C MET A 47 -9.72 -2.59 16.76
N ASP A 48 -10.89 -2.29 16.19
CA ASP A 48 -11.78 -1.24 16.67
C ASP A 48 -12.79 -1.75 17.71
N GLY A 49 -13.29 -0.87 18.57
CA GLY A 49 -14.34 -1.17 19.55
C GLY A 49 -13.88 -1.27 21.01
N ASN A 50 -12.58 -1.23 21.32
CA ASN A 50 -12.07 -1.37 22.70
C ASN A 50 -12.72 -0.41 23.71
N ARG A 51 -12.82 0.88 23.36
CA ARG A 51 -13.45 1.89 24.22
C ARG A 51 -14.97 1.72 24.35
N ARG A 52 -15.63 1.21 23.30
CA ARG A 52 -17.07 0.91 23.34
C ARG A 52 -17.33 -0.25 24.28
N TYR A 53 -16.54 -1.31 24.15
CA TYR A 53 -16.61 -2.49 24.99
C TYR A 53 -16.45 -2.13 26.48
N ALA A 54 -15.44 -1.31 26.81
CA ALA A 54 -15.22 -0.84 28.17
C ALA A 54 -16.45 -0.11 28.74
N ARG A 55 -17.05 0.82 27.96
CA ARG A 55 -18.25 1.56 28.39
C ARG A 55 -19.46 0.66 28.58
N GLU A 56 -19.68 -0.29 27.68
CA GLU A 56 -20.80 -1.25 27.77
C GLU A 56 -20.68 -2.16 29.00
N HIS A 57 -19.45 -2.54 29.36
CA HIS A 57 -19.16 -3.41 30.50
C HIS A 57 -18.85 -2.64 31.79
N LYS A 58 -18.97 -1.30 31.79
CA LYS A 58 -18.66 -0.41 32.94
C LYS A 58 -17.23 -0.58 33.46
N LEU A 59 -16.29 -0.83 32.55
CA LEU A 59 -14.86 -0.93 32.81
C LEU A 59 -14.18 0.40 32.47
N GLU A 60 -12.98 0.60 33.02
CA GLU A 60 -12.14 1.70 32.58
C GLU A 60 -11.67 1.50 31.14
N THR A 61 -11.43 2.60 30.43
CA THR A 61 -10.99 2.56 29.02
C THR A 61 -9.71 1.75 28.83
N VAL A 62 -8.77 1.88 29.77
CA VAL A 62 -7.49 1.16 29.75
C VAL A 62 -7.71 -0.35 29.82
N GLU A 63 -8.66 -0.80 30.64
CA GLU A 63 -9.00 -2.22 30.77
C GLU A 63 -9.59 -2.79 29.47
N GLY A 64 -10.44 -2.03 28.77
CA GLY A 64 -10.92 -2.43 27.45
C GLY A 64 -9.79 -2.61 26.44
N HIS A 65 -8.72 -1.81 26.52
CA HIS A 65 -7.53 -2.01 25.72
C HIS A 65 -6.69 -3.22 26.16
N HIS A 66 -6.66 -3.53 27.46
CA HIS A 66 -6.00 -4.74 27.97
C HIS A 66 -6.65 -6.01 27.40
N LEU A 67 -7.99 -6.09 27.50
CA LEU A 67 -8.77 -7.20 26.92
C LEU A 67 -8.61 -7.27 25.39
N GLY A 68 -8.50 -6.11 24.73
CA GLY A 68 -8.19 -6.08 23.30
C GLY A 68 -6.81 -6.69 22.97
N PHE A 69 -5.81 -6.51 23.82
CA PHE A 69 -4.51 -7.16 23.64
C PHE A 69 -4.58 -8.68 23.86
N GLU A 70 -5.39 -9.16 24.81
CA GLU A 70 -5.62 -10.60 24.99
C GLU A 70 -6.32 -11.22 23.77
N ALA A 71 -7.31 -10.52 23.20
CA ALA A 71 -7.97 -10.94 21.97
C ALA A 71 -6.96 -11.03 20.81
N LEU A 72 -6.06 -10.05 20.69
CA LEU A 72 -4.97 -10.09 19.72
C LEU A 72 -4.11 -11.34 19.87
N ALA A 73 -3.64 -11.66 21.07
CA ALA A 73 -2.82 -12.85 21.31
C ALA A 73 -3.53 -14.14 20.88
N LYS A 74 -4.83 -14.27 21.18
CA LYS A 74 -5.67 -15.42 20.77
C LYS A 74 -5.82 -15.50 19.25
N ILE A 75 -6.06 -14.37 18.58
CA ILE A 75 -6.21 -14.34 17.11
C ILE A 75 -4.87 -14.60 16.41
N LEU A 76 -3.75 -14.08 16.93
CA LEU A 76 -2.42 -14.38 16.40
C LEU A 76 -2.11 -15.88 16.47
N GLU A 77 -2.44 -16.54 17.59
CA GLU A 77 -2.33 -18.00 17.71
C GLU A 77 -3.11 -18.71 16.59
N VAL A 78 -4.36 -18.30 16.35
CA VAL A 78 -5.20 -18.89 15.29
C VAL A 78 -4.57 -18.65 13.91
N CYS A 79 -4.15 -17.43 13.60
CA CYS A 79 -3.53 -17.08 12.31
C CYS A 79 -2.29 -17.94 12.04
N TYR A 80 -1.33 -17.98 12.97
CA TYR A 80 -0.07 -18.69 12.78
C TYR A 80 -0.27 -20.20 12.72
N LYS A 81 -1.13 -20.77 13.58
CA LYS A 81 -1.46 -22.21 13.51
C LYS A 81 -2.17 -22.58 12.21
N SER A 82 -3.03 -21.70 11.69
CA SER A 82 -3.72 -21.90 10.41
C SER A 82 -2.77 -21.78 9.22
N GLY A 83 -1.59 -21.18 9.37
CA GLY A 83 -0.58 -21.10 8.33
C GLY A 83 -0.36 -19.70 7.75
N VAL A 84 -1.08 -18.68 8.22
CA VAL A 84 -0.87 -17.26 7.84
C VAL A 84 0.59 -16.89 8.05
N GLU A 85 1.22 -16.21 7.10
CA GLU A 85 2.65 -15.84 7.15
C GLU A 85 2.85 -14.47 7.79
N VAL A 86 2.00 -13.51 7.44
CA VAL A 86 2.10 -12.12 7.88
C VAL A 86 0.78 -11.67 8.49
N VAL A 87 0.85 -11.11 9.69
CA VAL A 87 -0.29 -10.43 10.32
C VAL A 87 0.07 -8.96 10.49
N THR A 88 -0.78 -8.06 10.00
CA THR A 88 -0.61 -6.62 10.15
C THR A 88 -1.71 -6.04 11.03
N ILE A 89 -1.37 -5.30 12.09
CA ILE A 89 -2.36 -4.75 13.02
C ILE A 89 -2.33 -3.24 13.04
N TYR A 90 -3.50 -2.61 13.09
CA TYR A 90 -3.61 -1.16 13.27
C TYR A 90 -3.64 -0.79 14.75
N ALA A 91 -2.47 -0.47 15.32
CA ALA A 91 -2.35 -0.17 16.74
C ALA A 91 -2.60 1.32 17.06
N PHE A 92 -2.00 2.24 16.30
CA PHE A 92 -2.13 3.68 16.53
C PHE A 92 -1.99 4.49 15.24
N SER A 93 -2.93 5.40 15.01
CA SER A 93 -2.95 6.26 13.83
C SER A 93 -2.24 7.59 14.09
N ILE A 94 -1.60 8.17 13.07
CA ILE A 94 -1.11 9.57 13.13
C ILE A 94 -2.26 10.54 13.46
N GLU A 95 -3.47 10.26 12.96
CA GLU A 95 -4.68 11.03 13.26
C GLU A 95 -5.04 11.02 14.75
N ASN A 96 -4.54 10.07 15.54
CA ASN A 96 -4.80 10.00 16.98
C ASN A 96 -4.02 11.06 17.78
N PHE A 97 -2.97 11.66 17.21
CA PHE A 97 -2.30 12.82 17.84
C PHE A 97 -3.18 14.08 17.91
N LYS A 98 -4.30 14.12 17.17
CA LYS A 98 -5.29 15.21 17.27
C LYS A 98 -6.14 15.16 18.55
N ARG A 99 -6.04 14.06 19.32
CA ARG A 99 -6.73 13.91 20.61
C ARG A 99 -6.04 14.71 21.71
N SER A 100 -6.63 14.75 22.90
CA SER A 100 -6.05 15.46 24.04
C SER A 100 -4.68 14.86 24.42
N LYS A 101 -3.75 15.71 24.89
CA LYS A 101 -2.42 15.25 25.32
C LYS A 101 -2.50 14.12 26.35
N TYR A 102 -3.43 14.20 27.30
CA TYR A 102 -3.67 13.17 28.29
C TYR A 102 -4.04 11.81 27.66
N GLU A 103 -4.90 11.79 26.65
CA GLU A 103 -5.28 10.56 25.95
C GLU A 103 -4.12 10.00 25.11
N VAL A 104 -3.37 10.88 24.44
CA VAL A 104 -2.19 10.48 23.66
C VAL A 104 -1.10 9.89 24.57
N ASP A 105 -0.78 10.56 25.67
CA ASP A 105 0.21 10.08 26.65
C ASP A 105 -0.22 8.72 27.23
N GLY A 106 -1.51 8.55 27.56
CA GLY A 106 -2.05 7.26 28.04
C GLY A 106 -1.98 6.14 27.00
N LEU A 107 -2.19 6.43 25.71
CA LEU A 107 -2.02 5.45 24.64
C LEU A 107 -0.54 5.08 24.41
N MET A 108 0.37 6.03 24.59
CA MET A 108 1.82 5.78 24.54
C MET A 108 2.30 4.92 25.71
N ASP A 109 1.78 5.16 26.92
CA ASP A 109 2.06 4.34 28.10
C ASP A 109 1.52 2.91 27.94
N LEU A 110 0.34 2.77 27.36
CA LEU A 110 -0.23 1.48 26.98
C LEU A 110 0.66 0.78 25.94
N ALA A 111 1.06 1.47 24.87
CA ALA A 111 1.93 0.91 23.84
C ALA A 111 3.25 0.42 24.43
N LYS A 112 3.89 1.22 25.28
CA LYS A 112 5.09 0.83 26.03
C LYS A 112 4.86 -0.46 26.81
N THR A 113 3.82 -0.49 27.64
CA THR A 113 3.49 -1.66 28.47
C THR A 113 3.26 -2.92 27.62
N LYS A 114 2.57 -2.79 26.49
CA LYS A 114 2.28 -3.94 25.61
C LYS A 114 3.50 -4.41 24.81
N LEU A 115 4.35 -3.51 24.33
CA LEU A 115 5.64 -3.86 23.70
C LEU A 115 6.56 -4.57 24.70
N THR A 116 6.63 -4.06 25.93
CA THR A 116 7.37 -4.73 27.01
C THR A 116 6.79 -6.11 27.32
N GLN A 117 5.45 -6.25 27.39
CA GLN A 117 4.79 -7.55 27.59
C GLN A 117 5.12 -8.53 26.46
N MET A 118 5.06 -8.10 25.20
CA MET A 118 5.44 -8.93 24.05
C MET A 118 6.90 -9.33 24.07
N SER A 119 7.79 -8.43 24.48
CA SER A 119 9.24 -8.70 24.59
C SER A 119 9.57 -9.66 25.73
N GLN A 120 8.94 -9.49 26.89
CA GLN A 120 9.24 -10.28 28.09
C GLN A 120 8.56 -11.65 28.09
N HIS A 121 7.34 -11.73 27.53
CA HIS A 121 6.56 -12.96 27.40
C HIS A 121 6.70 -13.51 25.96
N GLY A 122 7.92 -13.47 25.42
CA GLY A 122 8.29 -13.87 24.05
C GLY A 122 7.83 -15.28 23.65
N ASP A 123 7.38 -16.10 24.60
CA ASP A 123 6.74 -17.39 24.40
C ASP A 123 5.77 -17.45 23.23
N LEU A 124 4.94 -16.42 22.97
CA LEU A 124 4.01 -16.49 21.84
C LEU A 124 4.73 -16.34 20.50
N LEU A 125 5.57 -15.32 20.39
CA LEU A 125 6.24 -14.99 19.14
C LEU A 125 7.30 -16.03 18.81
N ASP A 126 8.09 -16.44 19.81
CA ASP A 126 9.14 -17.45 19.65
C ASP A 126 8.55 -18.85 19.39
N ARG A 127 7.42 -19.21 20.04
CA ARG A 127 6.72 -20.50 19.77
C ARG A 127 6.28 -20.65 18.33
N TYR A 128 5.94 -19.55 17.67
CA TYR A 128 5.52 -19.56 16.26
C TYR A 128 6.57 -19.01 15.30
N GLY A 129 7.80 -18.72 15.77
CA GLY A 129 8.87 -18.17 14.96
C GLY A 129 8.48 -16.84 14.28
N ALA A 130 7.78 -15.96 14.99
CA ALA A 130 7.30 -14.67 14.50
C ALA A 130 8.26 -13.52 14.84
N SER A 131 8.69 -12.77 13.82
CA SER A 131 9.41 -11.50 13.99
C SER A 131 8.46 -10.31 14.07
N VAL A 132 8.77 -9.33 14.91
CA VAL A 132 7.99 -8.09 15.03
C VAL A 132 8.61 -7.00 14.17
N ARG A 133 7.77 -6.26 13.46
CA ARG A 133 8.15 -5.07 12.69
C ARG A 133 7.22 -3.93 13.04
N ILE A 134 7.75 -2.76 13.34
CA ILE A 134 6.93 -1.57 13.57
C ILE A 134 6.92 -0.73 12.30
N LEU A 135 5.71 -0.44 11.79
CA LEU A 135 5.50 0.30 10.55
C LEU A 135 4.86 1.65 10.88
N GLY A 136 5.46 2.75 10.42
CA GLY A 136 4.92 4.07 10.72
C GLY A 136 5.98 5.18 10.76
N ASP A 137 5.54 6.37 11.15
CA ASP A 137 6.42 7.50 11.41
C ASP A 137 6.90 7.47 12.87
N LEU A 138 8.02 6.78 13.07
CA LEU A 138 8.67 6.63 14.38
C LEU A 138 9.22 7.95 14.94
N SER A 139 9.32 9.03 14.13
CA SER A 139 9.76 10.34 14.63
C SER A 139 8.75 10.98 15.59
N LEU A 140 7.50 10.53 15.54
CA LEU A 140 6.41 11.00 16.41
C LEU A 140 6.32 10.21 17.72
N VAL A 141 7.14 9.16 17.89
CA VAL A 141 7.10 8.28 19.06
C VAL A 141 7.94 8.87 20.20
N ARG A 142 7.41 8.80 21.41
CA ARG A 142 8.12 9.22 22.62
C ARG A 142 9.36 8.33 22.83
N GLU A 143 10.47 8.93 23.23
CA GLU A 143 11.78 8.27 23.29
C GLU A 143 11.79 6.99 24.14
N ASP A 144 11.06 6.98 25.25
CA ASP A 144 10.94 5.81 26.14
C ASP A 144 10.14 4.65 25.52
N VAL A 145 9.19 4.93 24.63
CA VAL A 145 8.46 3.92 23.84
C VAL A 145 9.35 3.42 22.71
N MET A 146 10.15 4.30 22.10
CA MET A 146 11.06 3.94 21.03
C MET A 146 12.14 2.94 21.49
N ALA A 147 12.60 3.06 22.73
CA ALA A 147 13.49 2.06 23.34
C ALA A 147 12.85 0.66 23.38
N GLU A 148 11.57 0.55 23.76
CA GLU A 148 10.84 -0.72 23.81
C GLU A 148 10.51 -1.26 22.41
N VAL A 149 10.27 -0.38 21.43
CA VAL A 149 10.15 -0.77 20.02
C VAL A 149 11.44 -1.44 19.55
N ASN A 150 12.59 -0.79 19.72
CA ASN A 150 13.88 -1.32 19.29
C ASN A 150 14.17 -2.67 19.96
N ARG A 151 13.91 -2.76 21.26
CA ARG A 151 14.03 -4.01 22.02
C ARG A 151 13.15 -5.12 21.46
N SER A 152 11.88 -4.83 21.17
CA SER A 152 10.94 -5.83 20.64
C SER A 152 11.37 -6.36 19.27
N VAL A 153 11.85 -5.47 18.39
CA VAL A 153 12.35 -5.83 17.07
C VAL A 153 13.64 -6.65 17.17
N GLU A 154 14.59 -6.23 18.01
CA GLU A 154 15.87 -6.92 18.19
C GLU A 154 15.69 -8.32 18.79
N MET A 155 14.87 -8.45 19.84
CA MET A 155 14.63 -9.73 20.49
C MET A 155 13.99 -10.76 19.54
N THR A 156 13.19 -10.31 18.58
CA THR A 156 12.49 -11.19 17.63
C THR A 156 13.14 -11.23 16.24
N ALA A 157 14.30 -10.59 16.06
CA ALA A 157 14.99 -10.53 14.76
C ALA A 157 15.49 -11.89 14.26
N HIS A 158 15.70 -12.84 15.17
CA HIS A 158 16.13 -14.20 14.86
C HIS A 158 15.00 -15.08 14.28
N ASN A 159 13.75 -14.64 14.38
CA ASN A 159 12.57 -15.35 13.90
C ASN A 159 12.30 -15.02 12.42
N ASP A 160 12.29 -16.04 11.55
CA ASP A 160 12.15 -15.87 10.10
C ASP A 160 10.90 -16.54 9.49
N GLN A 161 10.12 -17.27 10.28
CA GLN A 161 9.00 -18.07 9.78
C GLN A 161 7.75 -17.23 9.54
N LYS A 162 7.47 -16.30 10.46
CA LYS A 162 6.25 -15.49 10.51
C LYS A 162 6.56 -14.04 10.81
N VAL A 163 5.66 -13.13 10.47
CA VAL A 163 5.85 -11.69 10.72
C VAL A 163 4.60 -11.07 11.34
N LEU A 164 4.80 -10.31 12.41
CA LEU A 164 3.83 -9.39 12.99
C LEU A 164 4.22 -7.95 12.67
N ASN A 165 3.48 -7.33 11.75
CA ASN A 165 3.61 -5.90 11.49
C ASN A 165 2.67 -5.11 12.41
N ILE A 166 3.21 -4.16 13.15
CA ILE A 166 2.45 -3.28 14.04
C ILE A 166 2.50 -1.87 13.49
N CYS A 167 1.35 -1.37 13.01
CA CYS A 167 1.24 -0.03 12.48
C CYS A 167 1.12 1.01 13.62
N PHE A 168 2.20 1.73 13.88
CA PHE A 168 2.37 2.62 15.04
C PHE A 168 3.52 3.63 14.86
N PRO A 169 3.26 4.95 14.89
CA PRO A 169 2.09 5.68 14.42
C PRO A 169 1.99 5.62 12.90
N TYR A 170 0.83 5.26 12.37
CA TYR A 170 0.70 4.97 10.93
C TYR A 170 -0.54 5.63 10.29
N THR A 171 -0.38 6.11 9.05
CA THR A 171 -1.49 6.33 8.09
C THR A 171 -1.00 5.93 6.71
N SER A 172 -1.90 5.43 5.87
CA SER A 172 -1.55 4.97 4.54
C SER A 172 -1.14 6.13 3.62
N ARG A 173 -1.79 7.29 3.74
CA ARG A 173 -1.38 8.49 3.00
C ARG A 173 0.04 8.95 3.33
N GLU A 174 0.48 8.86 4.59
CA GLU A 174 1.86 9.19 4.93
C GLU A 174 2.83 8.13 4.40
N GLU A 175 2.47 6.84 4.48
CA GLU A 175 3.27 5.77 3.84
C GLU A 175 3.44 6.00 2.33
N ILE A 176 2.36 6.31 1.61
CA ILE A 176 2.40 6.59 0.18
C ILE A 176 3.27 7.82 -0.10
N THR A 177 3.10 8.89 0.68
CA THR A 177 3.90 10.11 0.54
C THR A 177 5.39 9.84 0.77
N ARG A 178 5.72 9.03 1.78
CA ARG A 178 7.08 8.58 2.05
C ARG A 178 7.64 7.73 0.91
N SER A 179 6.88 6.76 0.41
CA SER A 179 7.28 5.91 -0.72
C SER A 179 7.59 6.75 -1.96
N ILE A 180 6.74 7.73 -2.29
CA ILE A 180 6.99 8.66 -3.41
C ILE A 180 8.27 9.45 -3.15
N ARG A 181 8.45 10.01 -1.94
CA ARG A 181 9.64 10.79 -1.57
C ARG A 181 10.91 9.95 -1.70
N ASP A 182 10.90 8.71 -1.24
CA ASP A 182 12.05 7.82 -1.27
C ASP A 182 12.35 7.35 -2.71
N THR A 183 11.32 7.09 -3.51
CA THR A 183 11.46 6.81 -4.96
C THR A 183 12.10 8.00 -5.70
N VAL A 184 11.66 9.22 -5.40
CA VAL A 184 12.25 10.44 -6.00
C VAL A 184 13.71 10.61 -5.57
N LYS A 185 14.05 10.34 -4.30
CA LYS A 185 15.45 10.37 -3.84
C LYS A 185 16.30 9.36 -4.60
N GLU A 186 15.82 8.12 -4.78
CA GLU A 186 16.52 7.08 -5.54
C GLU A 186 16.75 7.52 -7.00
N TYR A 187 15.74 8.09 -7.65
CA TYR A 187 15.84 8.61 -9.02
C TYR A 187 16.66 9.91 -9.13
N SER A 188 16.91 10.60 -8.03
CA SER A 188 17.75 11.81 -7.98
C SER A 188 19.24 11.48 -7.79
N VAL A 189 19.59 10.22 -7.52
CA VAL A 189 20.98 9.76 -7.45
C VAL A 189 21.44 9.34 -8.85
N PRO A 190 22.59 9.85 -9.34
CA PRO A 190 23.16 9.40 -10.60
C PRO A 190 23.40 7.90 -10.59
N ALA A 191 22.89 7.18 -11.59
CA ALA A 191 23.11 5.75 -11.69
C ALA A 191 24.62 5.48 -11.83
N ASP A 192 25.21 4.78 -10.86
CA ASP A 192 26.61 4.38 -10.96
C ASP A 192 26.75 3.37 -12.11
N ARG A 193 27.50 3.76 -13.15
CA ARG A 193 27.79 2.89 -14.30
C ARG A 193 28.98 1.95 -14.02
N SER A 194 29.28 1.65 -12.77
CA SER A 194 30.43 0.81 -12.39
C SER A 194 30.26 -0.70 -12.64
N GLY A 195 29.12 -1.18 -13.15
CA GLY A 195 28.90 -2.63 -13.36
C GLY A 195 28.19 -3.08 -14.64
N ARG A 196 27.66 -2.18 -15.48
CA ARG A 196 26.99 -2.58 -16.74
C ARG A 196 27.87 -2.27 -17.94
N SER A 197 28.89 -3.12 -18.14
CA SER A 197 29.46 -3.29 -19.48
C SER A 197 28.34 -3.82 -20.37
N ARG A 198 27.77 -2.96 -21.22
CA ARG A 198 26.86 -3.42 -22.27
C ARG A 198 27.68 -4.39 -23.14
N PRO A 199 27.26 -5.64 -23.35
CA PRO A 199 27.97 -6.53 -24.25
C PRO A 199 28.07 -5.83 -25.61
N PHE A 200 29.31 -5.78 -26.11
CA PHE A 200 29.66 -5.16 -27.38
C PHE A 200 28.78 -5.75 -28.49
N SER A 201 27.94 -4.93 -29.11
CA SER A 201 27.08 -5.33 -30.21
C SER A 201 27.78 -4.95 -31.52
N GLU A 202 28.34 -5.96 -32.20
CA GLU A 202 28.91 -5.80 -33.55
C GLU A 202 27.90 -5.21 -34.53
N SER A 203 26.62 -5.54 -34.36
CA SER A 203 25.52 -5.04 -35.16
C SER A 203 25.38 -3.51 -35.11
N ARG A 204 25.76 -2.85 -34.02
CA ARG A 204 25.73 -1.38 -33.90
C ARG A 204 26.89 -0.72 -34.65
N ILE A 205 28.05 -1.37 -34.65
CA ILE A 205 29.24 -0.93 -35.40
C ILE A 205 29.01 -1.12 -36.89
N GLN A 206 28.49 -2.28 -37.31
CA GLN A 206 28.13 -2.51 -38.70
C GLN A 206 27.06 -1.52 -39.20
N ARG A 207 26.07 -1.19 -38.36
CA ARG A 207 25.06 -0.19 -38.68
C ARG A 207 25.68 1.21 -38.79
N SER A 208 26.54 1.62 -37.86
CA SER A 208 27.24 2.91 -37.92
C SER A 208 28.17 3.01 -39.13
N ILE A 209 28.93 1.95 -39.44
CA ILE A 209 29.83 1.89 -40.60
C ILE A 209 29.01 1.93 -41.91
N ARG A 210 27.88 1.21 -42.00
CA ARG A 210 26.99 1.28 -43.17
C ARG A 210 26.39 2.67 -43.34
N THR A 211 25.94 3.32 -42.26
CA THR A 211 25.38 4.67 -42.34
C THR A 211 26.46 5.69 -42.73
N SER A 212 27.67 5.60 -42.16
CA SER A 212 28.79 6.46 -42.55
C SER A 212 29.26 6.23 -43.97
N ARG A 213 29.30 4.97 -44.45
CA ARG A 213 29.58 4.67 -45.88
C ARG A 213 28.48 5.18 -46.81
N ARG A 214 27.22 5.14 -46.38
CA ARG A 214 26.10 5.66 -47.16
C ARG A 214 26.18 7.19 -47.27
N LEU A 215 26.57 7.88 -46.19
CA LEU A 215 26.83 9.32 -46.24
C LEU A 215 28.07 9.66 -47.08
N SER A 216 29.15 8.86 -47.02
CA SER A 216 30.34 9.12 -47.85
C SER A 216 30.08 8.87 -49.34
N ASN A 217 29.24 7.89 -49.68
CA ASN A 217 28.86 7.63 -51.07
C ASN A 217 27.92 8.72 -51.61
N ILE A 218 27.08 9.32 -50.77
CA ILE A 218 26.27 10.48 -51.15
C ILE A 218 27.16 11.71 -51.38
N THR A 219 28.32 11.82 -50.71
CA THR A 219 29.25 12.94 -50.93
C THR A 219 30.17 12.79 -52.14
N GLU A 220 30.26 11.62 -52.78
CA GLU A 220 31.08 11.42 -53.99
C GLU A 220 30.30 11.45 -55.30
N GLU A 221 28.98 11.23 -55.29
CA GLU A 221 28.16 11.29 -56.52
C GLU A 221 27.58 12.67 -56.85
N ASP A 222 27.84 13.71 -56.06
CA ASP A 222 27.31 15.06 -56.33
C ASP A 222 28.35 16.18 -56.32
N ARG A 223 29.44 15.98 -57.07
CA ARG A 223 30.19 17.10 -57.68
C ARG A 223 29.65 17.34 -59.08
N GLY A 224 28.38 17.75 -59.17
CA GLY A 224 27.68 17.72 -60.46
C GLY A 224 26.72 18.84 -60.80
N SER A 225 26.13 19.62 -59.87
CA SER A 225 25.35 20.81 -60.27
C SER A 225 24.86 21.61 -59.07
N LYS A 226 25.16 22.92 -59.07
CA LYS A 226 24.48 23.90 -58.21
C LYS A 226 23.10 24.18 -58.80
N GLU A 227 22.05 24.11 -57.98
CA GLU A 227 21.07 25.17 -57.76
C GLU A 227 19.99 24.74 -56.75
N ASP A 228 19.56 25.71 -55.95
CA ASP A 228 18.37 25.76 -55.09
C ASP A 228 18.30 24.99 -53.76
N LEU A 229 18.81 25.69 -52.75
CA LEU A 229 18.59 25.44 -51.34
C LEU A 229 17.45 26.35 -50.84
N GLN A 230 16.20 25.91 -50.92
CA GLN A 230 15.09 26.42 -50.08
C GLN A 230 13.84 25.55 -50.23
N SER A 231 13.15 25.33 -49.11
CA SER A 231 11.88 24.60 -48.91
C SER A 231 11.99 23.07 -48.78
N LEU A 232 11.90 22.57 -47.53
CA LEU A 232 11.24 21.30 -47.12
C LEU A 232 11.39 21.10 -45.60
N LYS A 233 10.83 22.05 -44.85
CA LYS A 233 10.37 21.87 -43.46
C LYS A 233 9.09 22.71 -43.35
N THR A 234 8.01 22.10 -42.83
CA THR A 234 6.59 22.54 -42.84
C THR A 234 5.89 22.25 -44.18
N LEU A 235 4.75 21.54 -44.28
CA LEU A 235 3.76 21.01 -43.34
C LEU A 235 2.94 19.89 -44.03
N SER A 236 2.51 18.88 -43.26
CA SER A 236 1.15 18.29 -43.20
C SER A 236 0.39 17.82 -44.47
N ASN A 237 -0.08 16.57 -44.42
CA ASN A 237 -1.37 15.99 -44.88
C ASN A 237 -2.15 16.60 -46.09
N GLY A 238 -2.61 15.66 -46.96
CA GLY A 238 -3.91 15.73 -47.69
C GLY A 238 -3.82 15.39 -49.18
N GLN A 239 -4.06 14.12 -49.60
CA GLN A 239 -5.23 13.60 -50.37
C GLN A 239 -5.22 13.97 -51.88
N ASP A 240 -5.56 13.10 -52.86
CA ASP A 240 -6.85 12.43 -53.00
C ASP A 240 -6.97 11.36 -54.15
N SER A 241 -8.13 10.67 -54.17
CA SER A 241 -8.81 9.76 -55.13
C SER A 241 -9.03 8.31 -54.60
N GLN A 242 -10.24 7.75 -54.48
CA GLN A 242 -11.52 7.99 -55.18
C GLN A 242 -12.74 7.41 -54.41
N GLN A 243 -13.89 8.10 -54.55
CA GLN A 243 -15.27 7.61 -54.83
C GLN A 243 -16.39 7.48 -53.77
N GLN A 244 -17.56 8.03 -54.18
CA GLN A 244 -18.97 7.83 -53.79
C GLN A 244 -19.47 8.59 -52.53
N ASP A 245 -20.66 9.19 -52.47
CA ASP A 245 -21.72 9.56 -53.42
C ASP A 245 -22.71 10.46 -52.63
N ALA A 246 -23.51 11.23 -53.36
CA ALA A 246 -24.87 11.71 -53.04
C ALA A 246 -25.09 12.96 -52.12
N GLU A 247 -25.61 14.00 -52.80
CA GLU A 247 -26.81 14.82 -52.47
C GLU A 247 -26.88 15.56 -51.12
N SER A 248 -26.61 16.87 -51.10
CA SER A 248 -27.54 18.00 -51.39
C SER A 248 -28.47 18.34 -50.23
N THR A 249 -28.33 19.56 -49.69
CA THR A 249 -29.34 20.65 -49.68
C THR A 249 -29.02 21.63 -48.53
N GLU A 250 -28.59 22.84 -48.88
CA GLU A 250 -28.59 24.01 -48.00
C GLU A 250 -30.04 24.50 -47.76
N ILE A 251 -30.30 25.15 -46.61
CA ILE A 251 -30.96 26.47 -46.52
C ILE A 251 -30.85 27.01 -45.07
N SER A 252 -30.12 28.12 -44.98
CA SER A 252 -30.32 29.39 -44.24
C SER A 252 -31.18 29.48 -42.97
N GLU A 253 -30.50 29.93 -41.91
CA GLU A 253 -30.66 31.13 -41.06
C GLU A 253 -32.02 31.72 -40.62
N GLN A 254 -31.94 32.35 -39.42
CA GLN A 254 -32.77 33.38 -38.76
C GLN A 254 -33.93 32.90 -37.86
N GLU A 255 -34.29 33.50 -36.72
CA GLU A 255 -33.71 34.46 -35.74
C GLU A 255 -34.82 34.65 -34.64
N LEU A 256 -34.47 35.26 -33.48
CA LEU A 256 -35.34 35.94 -32.46
C LEU A 256 -36.01 35.08 -31.35
N ASP A 257 -35.64 35.19 -30.06
CA ASP A 257 -35.97 36.19 -29.01
C ASP A 257 -37.10 35.64 -28.09
N ALA A 258 -37.26 35.84 -26.78
CA ALA A 258 -36.67 36.56 -25.64
C ALA A 258 -37.10 35.74 -24.36
N GLU A 259 -36.64 35.89 -23.11
CA GLU A 259 -36.70 37.07 -22.24
C GLU A 259 -36.06 36.77 -20.86
N SER A 260 -35.33 37.76 -20.30
CA SER A 260 -35.18 38.15 -18.87
C SER A 260 -34.79 37.10 -17.79
N THR A 261 -33.75 37.25 -16.94
CA THR A 261 -33.48 38.37 -16.00
C THR A 261 -32.15 38.14 -15.21
N ALA A 262 -31.41 39.23 -14.96
CA ALA A 262 -30.48 39.52 -13.86
C ALA A 262 -29.13 38.77 -13.66
N GLN A 263 -28.11 39.58 -13.34
CA GLN A 263 -26.66 39.38 -13.29
C GLN A 263 -26.12 38.50 -12.14
N PRO A 264 -24.83 38.11 -12.22
CA PRO A 264 -23.94 38.39 -11.09
C PRO A 264 -22.63 39.11 -11.48
N SER A 265 -22.19 39.93 -10.53
CA SER A 265 -21.03 40.83 -10.57
C SER A 265 -19.71 40.12 -10.25
N SER A 266 -18.66 40.65 -10.87
CA SER A 266 -17.24 40.29 -10.78
C SER A 266 -16.56 40.71 -9.48
N SER A 267 -15.53 39.97 -9.03
CA SER A 267 -14.26 40.56 -8.54
C SER A 267 -13.14 39.52 -8.52
N GLN A 268 -12.00 39.93 -9.09
CA GLN A 268 -10.77 39.19 -9.32
C GLN A 268 -9.86 39.24 -8.09
N THR A 269 -9.09 38.16 -7.85
CA THR A 269 -8.01 38.08 -6.87
C THR A 269 -6.66 38.39 -7.51
N SER A 270 -5.84 39.11 -6.76
CA SER A 270 -4.60 39.78 -7.14
C SER A 270 -3.38 38.85 -7.19
N TYR A 271 -2.58 38.97 -8.26
CA TYR A 271 -1.19 38.51 -8.34
C TYR A 271 -0.25 39.73 -8.25
N SER A 272 0.74 39.68 -7.37
CA SER A 272 1.85 40.64 -7.28
C SER A 272 3.15 39.97 -7.74
N PRO A 273 3.91 40.51 -8.72
CA PRO A 273 5.24 40.04 -9.06
C PRO A 273 6.33 40.84 -8.32
N SER A 274 7.38 40.15 -7.88
CA SER A 274 8.64 40.75 -7.40
C SER A 274 9.76 40.56 -8.44
N PRO A 275 10.80 41.41 -8.43
CA PRO A 275 11.39 41.95 -9.67
C PRO A 275 12.63 41.22 -10.21
N GLU A 276 12.81 41.37 -11.52
CA GLU A 276 13.97 40.95 -12.30
C GLU A 276 15.28 41.60 -11.82
N SER A 277 16.34 40.78 -11.70
CA SER A 277 17.72 41.25 -11.57
C SER A 277 18.53 40.79 -12.78
N LYS A 278 19.16 41.75 -13.47
CA LYS A 278 20.03 41.55 -14.64
C LYS A 278 21.36 40.89 -14.22
N PRO A 279 21.95 39.99 -15.02
CA PRO A 279 23.30 39.50 -14.74
C PRO A 279 24.36 40.48 -15.27
N SER A 280 25.34 40.78 -14.42
CA SER A 280 26.54 41.55 -14.74
C SER A 280 27.58 40.67 -15.44
N ASN A 281 28.08 41.13 -16.58
CA ASN A 281 29.20 40.53 -17.28
C ASN A 281 30.51 40.76 -16.51
N THR A 282 31.10 39.69 -15.97
CA THR A 282 32.54 39.66 -15.66
C THR A 282 33.16 38.41 -16.30
N SER A 283 33.98 38.65 -17.31
CA SER A 283 34.74 37.65 -18.04
C SER A 283 35.90 37.15 -17.19
N THR A 284 35.82 35.89 -16.73
CA THR A 284 37.00 35.10 -16.36
C THR A 284 36.97 33.79 -17.13
N LYS A 285 37.92 33.65 -18.07
CA LYS A 285 38.14 32.42 -18.84
C LYS A 285 38.69 31.34 -17.91
N SER A 286 37.82 30.51 -17.33
CA SER A 286 38.19 29.20 -16.81
C SER A 286 37.82 28.13 -17.85
N LYS A 287 38.76 27.24 -18.15
CA LYS A 287 38.54 26.08 -19.04
C LYS A 287 37.38 25.25 -18.49
N PRO A 288 36.43 24.77 -19.31
CA PRO A 288 35.42 23.85 -18.81
C PRO A 288 36.11 22.53 -18.51
N SER A 289 36.25 22.22 -17.22
CA SER A 289 36.38 20.83 -16.80
C SER A 289 35.16 20.10 -17.36
N LYS A 290 35.38 18.99 -18.07
CA LYS A 290 34.30 18.12 -18.54
C LYS A 290 33.53 17.63 -17.31
N ALA A 291 32.45 18.34 -16.96
CA ALA A 291 31.48 17.87 -15.99
C ALA A 291 30.97 16.53 -16.53
N ARG A 292 31.36 15.45 -15.85
CA ARG A 292 30.90 14.10 -16.12
C ARG A 292 29.37 14.17 -16.02
N SER A 293 28.69 14.13 -17.17
CA SER A 293 27.23 14.18 -17.22
C SER A 293 26.71 12.97 -16.43
N GLN A 294 26.37 13.22 -15.18
CA GLN A 294 25.78 12.25 -14.28
C GLN A 294 24.40 11.93 -14.86
N HIS A 295 24.31 10.80 -15.56
CA HIS A 295 23.09 10.40 -16.23
C HIS A 295 22.10 9.95 -15.16
N LEU A 296 21.13 10.80 -14.84
CA LEU A 296 20.01 10.44 -14.00
C LEU A 296 19.13 9.38 -14.68
N PRO A 297 18.46 8.50 -13.92
CA PRO A 297 17.41 7.64 -14.45
C PRO A 297 16.32 8.45 -15.17
N ASP A 298 15.73 7.84 -16.21
CA ASP A 298 14.65 8.46 -16.99
C ASP A 298 13.34 8.41 -16.19
N PRO A 299 12.67 9.54 -15.89
CA PRO A 299 11.43 9.57 -15.12
C PRO A 299 10.28 8.78 -15.77
N GLU A 300 10.27 8.62 -17.09
CA GLU A 300 9.24 7.85 -17.81
C GLU A 300 9.30 6.33 -17.51
N THR A 301 10.36 5.87 -16.83
CA THR A 301 10.48 4.47 -16.39
C THR A 301 9.82 4.19 -15.05
N LEU A 302 9.29 5.21 -14.37
CA LEU A 302 8.61 5.05 -13.08
C LEU A 302 7.30 4.29 -13.26
N THR A 303 7.07 3.33 -12.37
CA THR A 303 5.87 2.48 -12.35
C THR A 303 5.35 2.34 -10.92
N ALA A 304 4.13 1.85 -10.74
CA ALA A 304 3.55 1.54 -9.43
C ALA A 304 4.39 0.52 -8.63
N GLU A 305 5.13 -0.37 -9.29
CA GLU A 305 6.03 -1.32 -8.63
C GLU A 305 7.19 -0.62 -7.91
N HIS A 306 7.72 0.48 -8.48
CA HIS A 306 8.77 1.27 -7.83
C HIS A 306 8.26 1.90 -6.53
N LEU A 307 7.02 2.41 -6.53
CA LEU A 307 6.38 2.90 -5.31
C LEU A 307 6.14 1.76 -4.31
N THR A 308 5.64 0.62 -4.77
CA THR A 308 5.36 -0.56 -3.94
C THR A 308 6.63 -1.03 -3.23
N LYS A 309 7.77 -1.06 -3.92
CA LYS A 309 9.08 -1.42 -3.37
C LYS A 309 9.50 -0.52 -2.19
N ASN A 310 9.08 0.75 -2.22
CA ASN A 310 9.40 1.75 -1.21
C ASN A 310 8.30 1.91 -0.13
N THR A 311 7.28 1.05 -0.11
CA THR A 311 6.34 0.93 1.01
C THR A 311 6.95 0.16 2.19
N TYR A 312 6.36 0.28 3.39
CA TYR A 312 6.86 -0.43 4.57
C TYR A 312 6.72 -1.95 4.47
N THR A 313 5.76 -2.41 3.67
CA THR A 313 5.41 -3.83 3.51
C THR A 313 5.95 -4.45 2.24
N SER A 314 6.92 -3.82 1.57
CA SER A 314 7.45 -4.28 0.27
C SER A 314 8.02 -5.71 0.27
N ASN A 315 8.49 -6.20 1.42
CA ASN A 315 9.01 -7.56 1.59
C ASN A 315 7.95 -8.57 2.05
N ALA A 316 6.69 -8.15 2.23
CA ALA A 316 5.58 -9.02 2.62
C ALA A 316 4.83 -9.54 1.38
N PRO A 317 4.17 -10.70 1.46
CA PRO A 317 3.20 -11.09 0.43
C PRO A 317 2.05 -10.08 0.33
N PRO A 318 1.36 -10.03 -0.82
CA PRO A 318 0.17 -9.19 -1.01
C PRO A 318 -0.85 -9.39 0.10
N LEU A 319 -1.61 -8.33 0.43
CA LEU A 319 -2.63 -8.39 1.46
C LEU A 319 -3.84 -9.18 0.94
N ASP A 320 -4.14 -10.34 1.53
CA ASP A 320 -5.25 -11.19 1.06
C ASP A 320 -6.58 -10.82 1.74
N LEU A 321 -6.53 -10.46 3.02
CA LEU A 321 -7.72 -10.25 3.84
C LEU A 321 -7.52 -9.07 4.80
N LEU A 322 -8.45 -8.12 4.79
CA LEU A 322 -8.53 -7.01 5.75
C LEU A 322 -9.79 -7.16 6.58
N VAL A 323 -9.63 -7.37 7.89
CA VAL A 323 -10.74 -7.49 8.84
C VAL A 323 -10.83 -6.24 9.71
N ARG A 324 -12.03 -5.68 9.83
CA ARG A 324 -12.35 -4.59 10.74
C ARG A 324 -13.52 -4.97 11.63
N THR A 325 -13.34 -4.80 12.94
CA THR A 325 -14.40 -5.03 13.92
C THR A 325 -15.23 -3.78 14.17
N SER A 326 -16.26 -3.93 15.00
CA SER A 326 -17.10 -2.92 15.63
C SER A 326 -18.22 -2.28 14.79
N GLY A 327 -18.58 -2.90 13.66
CA GLY A 327 -19.70 -2.51 12.80
C GLY A 327 -19.48 -1.20 12.04
N VAL A 328 -18.23 -0.81 11.86
CA VAL A 328 -17.85 0.45 11.19
C VAL A 328 -17.32 0.15 9.80
N TYR A 329 -17.97 0.71 8.78
CA TYR A 329 -17.69 0.48 7.36
C TYR A 329 -16.79 1.57 6.76
N ARG A 330 -15.51 1.60 7.14
CA ARG A 330 -14.47 2.46 6.54
C ARG A 330 -13.08 1.87 6.75
N LEU A 331 -12.07 2.33 6.00
CA LEU A 331 -10.68 1.88 6.20
C LEU A 331 -9.91 2.72 7.23
N SER A 332 -10.32 3.96 7.48
CA SER A 332 -9.63 4.85 8.43
C SER A 332 -8.14 5.08 8.09
N ASP A 333 -7.84 5.27 6.81
CA ASP A 333 -6.49 5.53 6.30
C ASP A 333 -5.49 4.41 6.65
N PHE A 334 -5.95 3.15 6.51
CA PHE A 334 -5.18 1.95 6.82
C PHE A 334 -4.95 1.11 5.56
N MET A 335 -3.68 0.83 5.23
CA MET A 335 -3.26 -0.09 4.17
C MET A 335 -3.91 0.17 2.80
N LEU A 336 -4.20 1.44 2.45
CA LEU A 336 -4.94 1.82 1.24
C LEU A 336 -4.23 1.37 -0.05
N TRP A 337 -2.89 1.47 -0.09
CA TRP A 337 -2.10 1.00 -1.23
C TRP A 337 -2.13 -0.52 -1.33
N GLN A 338 -2.00 -1.21 -0.21
CA GLN A 338 -1.90 -2.67 -0.17
C GLN A 338 -3.26 -3.33 -0.41
N CYS A 339 -4.37 -2.67 -0.07
CA CYS A 339 -5.70 -3.26 -0.13
C CYS A 339 -6.48 -3.01 -1.43
N HIS A 340 -5.84 -2.48 -2.48
CA HIS A 340 -6.57 -1.91 -3.62
C HIS A 340 -6.98 -2.90 -4.73
N GLU A 341 -6.29 -4.04 -4.87
CA GLU A 341 -6.54 -5.00 -5.95
C GLU A 341 -7.30 -6.24 -5.44
N GLU A 342 -6.57 -7.25 -4.97
CA GLU A 342 -7.10 -8.59 -4.69
C GLU A 342 -7.49 -8.79 -3.21
N THR A 343 -7.47 -7.73 -2.40
CA THR A 343 -7.75 -7.84 -0.97
C THR A 343 -9.24 -7.96 -0.69
N GLU A 344 -9.61 -9.01 0.02
CA GLU A 344 -10.96 -9.17 0.53
C GLU A 344 -11.14 -8.34 1.81
N MET A 345 -12.20 -7.52 1.88
CA MET A 345 -12.49 -6.68 3.05
C MET A 345 -13.68 -7.21 3.84
N ARG A 346 -13.52 -7.36 5.15
CA ARG A 346 -14.54 -7.89 6.06
C ARG A 346 -14.79 -6.95 7.22
N PHE A 347 -16.01 -6.42 7.27
CA PHE A 347 -16.50 -5.60 8.36
C PHE A 347 -17.41 -6.44 9.26
N LEU A 348 -17.03 -6.57 10.52
CA LEU A 348 -17.73 -7.39 11.52
C LEU A 348 -18.36 -6.48 12.57
N ASP A 349 -19.58 -6.80 12.99
CA ASP A 349 -20.31 -6.01 13.98
C ASP A 349 -19.80 -6.20 15.43
N CYS A 350 -19.13 -7.32 15.71
CA CYS A 350 -18.56 -7.62 17.03
C CYS A 350 -17.50 -6.59 17.44
N LEU A 351 -17.40 -6.28 18.73
CA LEU A 351 -16.32 -5.44 19.25
C LEU A 351 -15.01 -6.24 19.31
N TRP A 352 -13.85 -5.57 19.18
CA TRP A 352 -12.56 -6.28 19.16
C TRP A 352 -12.31 -7.21 20.37
N PRO A 353 -12.60 -6.81 21.63
CA PRO A 353 -12.42 -7.72 22.77
C PRO A 353 -13.33 -8.97 22.73
N ASP A 354 -14.45 -8.93 22.01
CA ASP A 354 -15.34 -10.07 21.80
C ASP A 354 -14.93 -10.94 20.60
N PHE A 355 -14.00 -10.47 19.78
CA PHE A 355 -13.58 -11.17 18.57
C PHE A 355 -12.71 -12.37 18.91
N ASP A 356 -13.21 -13.56 18.59
CA ASP A 356 -12.60 -14.84 18.92
C ASP A 356 -12.52 -15.78 17.71
N LEU A 357 -12.07 -17.01 17.94
CA LEU A 357 -11.99 -18.03 16.90
C LEU A 357 -13.35 -18.28 16.23
N TRP A 358 -14.45 -18.32 16.98
CA TRP A 358 -15.76 -18.66 16.42
C TRP A 358 -16.30 -17.55 15.52
N SER A 359 -15.96 -16.30 15.83
CA SER A 359 -16.25 -15.15 14.97
C SER A 359 -15.34 -15.09 13.75
N PHE A 360 -14.10 -15.58 13.88
CA PHE A 360 -13.10 -15.56 12.81
C PHE A 360 -13.21 -16.75 11.83
N LEU A 361 -13.65 -17.92 12.31
CA LEU A 361 -13.81 -19.13 11.50
C LEU A 361 -14.69 -18.91 10.25
N PRO A 362 -15.90 -18.33 10.36
CA PRO A 362 -16.74 -18.04 9.19
C PRO A 362 -16.05 -17.14 8.18
N VAL A 363 -15.27 -16.16 8.66
CA VAL A 363 -14.52 -15.24 7.80
C VAL A 363 -13.48 -15.99 6.98
N LEU A 364 -12.68 -16.85 7.64
CA LEU A 364 -11.67 -17.65 6.95
C LEU A 364 -12.32 -18.65 5.99
N VAL A 365 -13.37 -19.36 6.41
CA VAL A 365 -14.07 -20.34 5.56
C VAL A 365 -14.70 -19.68 4.33
N GLU A 366 -15.29 -18.50 4.48
CA GLU A 366 -15.88 -17.79 3.34
C GLU A 366 -14.80 -17.30 2.36
N TRP A 367 -13.67 -16.79 2.87
CA TRP A 367 -12.51 -16.45 2.04
C TRP A 367 -12.01 -17.69 1.29
N GLN A 368 -11.85 -18.84 1.97
CA GLN A 368 -11.43 -20.10 1.35
C GLN A 368 -12.36 -20.54 0.22
N TRP A 369 -13.66 -20.40 0.44
CA TRP A 369 -14.68 -20.75 -0.54
C TRP A 369 -14.62 -19.85 -1.78
N ARG A 370 -14.47 -18.53 -1.61
CA ARG A 370 -14.33 -17.57 -2.71
C ARG A 370 -13.09 -17.84 -3.55
N GLN A 371 -11.94 -18.04 -2.90
CA GLN A 371 -10.68 -18.38 -3.56
C GLN A 371 -10.76 -19.69 -4.36
N ARG A 372 -11.60 -20.63 -3.94
CA ARG A 372 -11.85 -21.86 -4.71
C ARG A 372 -12.71 -21.59 -5.94
N HIS A 373 -13.69 -20.70 -5.83
CA HIS A 373 -14.59 -20.32 -6.92
C HIS A 373 -13.85 -19.54 -8.02
N GLU A 374 -13.08 -18.52 -7.65
CA GLU A 374 -12.31 -17.68 -8.58
C GLU A 374 -11.33 -18.53 -9.41
N ARG A 375 -10.57 -19.43 -8.76
CA ARG A 375 -9.69 -20.37 -9.47
C ARG A 375 -10.42 -21.30 -10.42
N HIS A 376 -11.65 -21.69 -10.10
CA HIS A 376 -12.46 -22.51 -10.99
C HIS A 376 -12.92 -21.71 -12.23
N GLU A 377 -13.36 -20.47 -12.04
CA GLU A 377 -13.78 -19.57 -13.13
C GLU A 377 -12.62 -19.17 -14.05
N GLU A 378 -11.43 -18.92 -13.49
CA GLU A 378 -10.24 -18.69 -14.31
C GLU A 378 -9.83 -19.92 -15.12
N GLY A 379 -9.92 -21.10 -14.51
CA GLY A 379 -9.63 -22.37 -15.16
C GLY A 379 -10.56 -22.62 -16.34
N THR A 380 -11.87 -22.41 -16.16
CA THR A 380 -12.85 -22.55 -17.24
C THR A 380 -12.67 -21.49 -18.33
N SER A 381 -12.37 -20.24 -17.97
CA SER A 381 -12.12 -19.15 -18.93
C SER A 381 -10.87 -19.40 -19.80
N LYS A 382 -9.79 -19.94 -19.21
CA LYS A 382 -8.57 -20.34 -19.94
C LYS A 382 -8.83 -21.53 -20.87
N LEU A 383 -9.68 -22.48 -20.47
CA LEU A 383 -10.12 -23.59 -21.33
C LEU A 383 -10.97 -23.12 -22.52
N VAL A 384 -11.85 -22.14 -22.32
CA VAL A 384 -12.71 -21.60 -23.38
C VAL A 384 -11.96 -20.71 -24.36
N LYS A 385 -10.94 -19.97 -23.92
CA LYS A 385 -10.08 -19.14 -24.80
C LYS A 385 -8.96 -19.91 -25.51
N GLY A 386 -8.73 -21.16 -25.13
CA GLY A 386 -7.72 -22.05 -25.72
C GLY A 386 -8.24 -22.98 -26.82
N ILE A 387 -9.51 -22.83 -27.22
CA ILE A 387 -10.18 -23.48 -28.36
C ILE A 387 -10.58 -22.38 -29.33
#